data_AF-A0A4Y2NGE9-F1
#
_entry.id   AF-A0A4Y2NGE9-F1
#
_cell.length_a   1.000
_cell.length_b   1.000
_cell.length_c   1.000
_cell.angle_alpha   90.00
_cell.angle_beta   90.00
_cell.angle_gamma   90.00
#
_symmetry.space_group_name_H-M   'P 1'
#
loop_
_entity.id
_entity.type
_entity.pdbx_description
1 polymer ?
#
loop_
_entity_poly.entity_id
_entity_poly.type
_entity_poly.pdbx_seq_one_letter_code
_entity_poly.pdbx_strand_id
1 'polypeptide(L)'
;MHCKEFQRRKPIPQKPPGHLMPMPAVEAPVHRVGVDLLGRFPKSFRGTLEAQQKDHRIYDAKHRPVNCNPGDLLWIFKPVRKVGLSEKLLKKYFGPYQVVRKLSEVTYEGQDFDPLTKRRKIKDIVHVVRMKPYYDPDMQKDCSEDSPKIIQDTNPSRAEPKSTSQEKRMTYTGPTTRSRAKLAS
;
A
#
# COMPACT_ATOMS: atom_id res chain seq x y z
N MET A 1 13.78 -5.92 -20.64
CA MET A 1 12.92 -7.10 -20.92
C MET A 1 11.49 -6.78 -20.51
N HIS A 2 10.63 -6.57 -21.49
CA HIS A 2 9.29 -6.00 -21.37
C HIS A 2 8.30 -7.10 -20.94
N CYS A 3 7.69 -7.00 -19.75
CA CYS A 3 6.72 -7.99 -19.28
C CYS A 3 5.32 -7.67 -19.84
N LYS A 4 4.99 -8.25 -21.00
CA LYS A 4 3.67 -8.15 -21.63
C LYS A 4 2.74 -9.30 -21.15
N GLU A 5 2.35 -9.38 -19.89
CA GLU A 5 1.21 -10.28 -19.57
C GLU A 5 0.62 -10.08 -18.17
N PHE A 6 -0.04 -8.96 -17.87
CA PHE A 6 -0.83 -8.88 -16.62
C PHE A 6 -2.05 -7.95 -16.68
N GLN A 7 -2.78 -7.96 -17.79
CA GLN A 7 -4.21 -7.62 -17.74
C GLN A 7 -5.02 -8.90 -17.71
N ARG A 8 -5.34 -9.36 -16.49
CA ARG A 8 -6.32 -10.42 -16.24
C ARG A 8 -7.69 -9.93 -16.71
N ARG A 9 -8.02 -10.14 -17.99
CA ARG A 9 -9.36 -9.89 -18.51
C ARG A 9 -10.29 -10.96 -17.94
N LYS A 10 -11.46 -10.53 -17.46
CA LYS A 10 -12.58 -11.45 -17.19
C LYS A 10 -12.82 -12.26 -18.49
N PRO A 11 -12.98 -13.59 -18.42
CA PRO A 11 -13.25 -14.38 -19.61
C PRO A 11 -14.50 -13.83 -20.29
N ILE A 12 -14.43 -13.71 -21.62
CA ILE A 12 -15.57 -13.26 -22.43
C ILE A 12 -16.71 -14.24 -22.18
N PRO A 13 -17.91 -13.77 -21.78
CA PRO A 13 -19.07 -14.66 -21.61
C PRO A 13 -19.32 -15.40 -22.92
N GLN A 14 -19.21 -16.74 -22.91
CA GLN A 14 -19.44 -17.54 -24.12
C GLN A 14 -20.92 -17.73 -24.46
N LYS A 15 -21.82 -17.30 -23.57
CA LYS A 15 -23.26 -17.33 -23.81
C LYS A 15 -23.70 -15.94 -24.29
N PRO A 16 -24.58 -15.85 -25.30
CA PRO A 16 -25.19 -14.57 -25.64
C PRO A 16 -25.91 -14.02 -24.40
N PRO A 17 -25.87 -12.69 -24.17
CA PRO A 17 -26.65 -12.09 -23.09
C PRO A 17 -28.12 -12.52 -23.25
N GLY A 18 -28.74 -12.99 -22.16
CA GLY A 18 -30.15 -13.37 -22.17
C GLY A 18 -31.02 -12.19 -22.61
N HIS A 19 -32.17 -12.48 -23.22
CA HIS A 19 -33.12 -11.44 -23.61
C HIS A 19 -33.55 -10.65 -22.36
N LEU A 20 -33.57 -9.32 -22.47
CA LEU A 20 -34.05 -8.45 -21.39
C LEU A 20 -35.51 -8.80 -21.13
N MET A 21 -35.81 -9.24 -19.90
CA MET A 21 -37.17 -9.50 -19.48
C MET A 21 -37.86 -8.14 -19.28
N PRO A 22 -38.92 -7.81 -20.03
CA PRO A 22 -39.62 -6.54 -19.87
C PRO A 22 -40.27 -6.50 -18.49
N MET A 23 -40.07 -5.39 -17.75
CA MET A 23 -40.79 -5.19 -16.50
C MET A 23 -42.28 -5.09 -16.80
N PRO A 24 -43.15 -5.80 -16.07
CA PRO A 24 -44.59 -5.70 -16.28
C PRO A 24 -45.02 -4.25 -16.04
N ALA A 25 -45.91 -3.75 -16.90
CA ALA A 25 -46.45 -2.40 -16.78
C ALA A 25 -47.18 -2.25 -15.43
N VAL A 26 -46.93 -1.13 -14.76
CA VAL A 26 -47.60 -0.81 -13.49
C VAL A 26 -49.04 -0.41 -13.80
N GLU A 27 -50.01 -1.26 -13.46
CA GLU A 27 -51.43 -1.07 -13.82
C GLU A 27 -52.17 -0.09 -12.89
N ALA A 28 -51.58 0.36 -11.78
CA ALA A 28 -52.20 1.31 -10.85
C ALA A 28 -51.17 2.16 -10.09
N PRO A 29 -51.54 3.39 -9.64
CA PRO A 29 -50.71 4.17 -8.71
C PRO A 29 -50.39 3.33 -7.46
N VAL A 30 -49.14 3.40 -6.99
CA VAL A 30 -48.57 2.63 -5.85
C VAL A 30 -48.50 1.10 -5.99
N HIS A 31 -48.65 0.53 -7.18
CA HIS A 31 -48.35 -0.90 -7.39
C HIS A 31 -46.88 -1.20 -7.09
N ARG A 32 -46.64 -2.03 -6.06
CA ARG A 32 -45.29 -2.50 -5.73
C ARG A 32 -44.85 -3.50 -6.78
N VAL A 33 -44.10 -3.04 -7.79
CA VAL A 33 -43.27 -3.93 -8.59
C VAL A 33 -42.19 -4.45 -7.64
N GLY A 34 -42.26 -5.73 -7.26
CA GLY A 34 -41.13 -6.39 -6.67
C GLY A 34 -40.02 -6.34 -7.70
N VAL A 35 -39.12 -5.34 -7.62
CA VAL A 35 -37.79 -5.45 -8.21
C VAL A 35 -37.28 -6.73 -7.61
N ASP A 36 -37.14 -7.78 -8.42
CA ASP A 36 -36.68 -9.10 -8.01
C ASP A 36 -35.73 -8.87 -6.85
N LEU A 37 -36.20 -9.12 -5.62
CA LEU A 37 -35.28 -9.34 -4.54
C LEU A 37 -34.61 -10.57 -5.08
N LEU A 38 -33.43 -10.39 -5.69
CA LEU A 38 -32.58 -11.48 -6.11
C LEU A 38 -32.39 -12.26 -4.82
N GLY A 39 -33.30 -13.21 -4.59
CA GLY A 39 -33.29 -14.09 -3.46
C GLY A 39 -31.90 -14.67 -3.49
N ARG A 40 -31.28 -14.78 -2.30
CA ARG A 40 -29.88 -15.14 -2.10
C ARG A 40 -29.33 -15.89 -3.32
N PHE A 41 -28.55 -15.18 -4.15
CA PHE A 41 -28.10 -15.65 -5.46
C PHE A 41 -27.76 -17.14 -5.41
N PRO A 42 -28.24 -17.96 -6.36
CA PRO A 42 -28.01 -19.39 -6.31
C PRO A 42 -26.52 -19.64 -6.16
N LYS A 43 -26.14 -20.38 -5.10
CA LYS A 43 -24.75 -20.78 -4.88
C LYS A 43 -24.28 -21.45 -6.17
N SER A 44 -23.24 -20.90 -6.78
CA SER A 44 -22.70 -21.40 -8.05
C SER A 44 -22.42 -22.90 -7.94
N PHE A 45 -23.20 -23.71 -8.65
CA PHE A 45 -23.20 -25.19 -8.56
C PHE A 45 -21.84 -25.84 -8.88
N ARG A 46 -20.91 -25.12 -9.52
CA ARG A 46 -19.62 -25.66 -10.01
C ARG A 46 -18.40 -24.78 -9.73
N GLY A 47 -18.49 -23.76 -8.89
CA GLY A 47 -17.46 -22.72 -8.88
C GLY A 47 -17.17 -22.14 -7.52
N THR A 48 -16.55 -22.90 -6.62
CA THR A 48 -15.99 -22.31 -5.40
C THR A 48 -14.71 -22.98 -4.95
N LEU A 49 -14.67 -24.30 -4.73
CA LEU A 49 -13.53 -24.93 -4.04
C LEU A 49 -12.24 -24.91 -4.85
N GLU A 50 -12.25 -25.32 -6.12
CA GLU A 50 -11.04 -25.33 -6.95
C GLU A 50 -10.50 -23.92 -7.21
N ALA A 51 -11.40 -22.96 -7.44
CA ALA A 51 -11.04 -21.56 -7.58
C ALA A 51 -10.45 -21.00 -6.27
N GLN A 52 -11.06 -21.31 -5.12
CA GLN A 52 -10.57 -20.93 -3.80
C GLN A 52 -9.20 -21.55 -3.51
N GLN A 53 -9.00 -22.83 -3.81
CA GLN A 53 -7.71 -23.50 -3.65
C GLN A 53 -6.63 -22.90 -4.55
N LYS A 54 -6.98 -22.59 -5.80
CA LYS A 54 -6.06 -21.91 -6.72
C LYS A 54 -5.68 -20.52 -6.20
N ASP A 55 -6.65 -19.75 -5.73
CA ASP A 55 -6.41 -18.41 -5.20
C ASP A 55 -5.59 -18.45 -3.91
N HIS A 56 -5.86 -19.41 -3.02
CA HIS A 56 -5.07 -19.66 -1.81
C HIS A 56 -3.62 -19.99 -2.17
N ARG A 57 -3.39 -20.96 -3.07
CA ARG A 57 -2.04 -21.33 -3.53
C ARG A 57 -1.29 -20.14 -4.14
N ILE A 58 -1.97 -19.32 -4.95
CA ILE A 58 -1.37 -18.12 -5.57
C ILE A 58 -1.03 -17.07 -4.51
N TYR A 59 -1.91 -16.91 -3.51
CA TYR A 59 -1.69 -15.98 -2.41
C TYR A 59 -0.47 -16.39 -1.58
N ASP A 60 -0.42 -17.65 -1.14
CA ASP A 60 0.68 -18.19 -0.34
C ASP A 60 2.01 -18.11 -1.08
N ALA A 61 2.03 -18.46 -2.37
CA ALA A 61 3.24 -18.41 -3.20
C ALA A 61 3.82 -16.99 -3.37
N LYS A 62 2.98 -15.96 -3.25
CA LYS A 62 3.40 -14.55 -3.34
C LYS A 62 3.69 -13.95 -1.97
N HIS A 63 3.26 -14.60 -0.90
CA HIS A 63 3.42 -14.10 0.45
C HIS A 63 4.90 -14.22 0.85
N ARG A 64 5.52 -13.09 1.21
CA ARG A 64 6.86 -13.09 1.81
C ARG A 64 6.72 -13.17 3.31
N PRO A 65 7.37 -14.13 4.00
CA PRO A 65 7.37 -14.15 5.44
C PRO A 65 8.08 -12.89 5.96
N VAL A 66 7.41 -12.15 6.83
CA VAL A 66 7.96 -10.99 7.51
C VAL A 66 8.14 -11.38 8.97
N ASN A 67 9.40 -11.49 9.38
CA ASN A 67 9.76 -11.89 10.73
C ASN A 67 10.18 -10.62 11.48
N CYS A 68 9.36 -10.21 12.46
CA CYS A 68 9.70 -9.13 13.37
C CYS A 68 10.02 -9.74 14.74
N ASN A 69 11.09 -9.27 15.36
CA ASN A 69 11.46 -9.63 16.71
C ASN A 69 10.83 -8.65 17.71
N PRO A 70 10.52 -9.10 18.95
CA PRO A 70 10.17 -8.17 20.01
C PRO A 70 11.32 -7.19 20.23
N GLY A 71 10.99 -5.89 20.27
CA GLY A 71 11.97 -4.81 20.33
C GLY A 71 12.10 -4.01 19.04
N ASP A 72 11.74 -4.58 17.88
CA ASP A 72 11.85 -3.90 16.60
C ASP A 72 10.91 -2.70 16.49
N LEU A 73 11.39 -1.63 15.86
CA LEU A 73 10.60 -0.43 15.57
C LEU A 73 9.90 -0.56 14.22
N LEU A 74 8.63 -0.18 14.17
CA LEU A 74 7.77 -0.36 13.02
C LEU A 74 6.82 0.84 12.82
N TRP A 75 6.45 1.06 11.57
CA TRP A 75 5.28 1.84 11.16
C TRP A 75 4.04 0.95 11.10
N ILE A 76 2.92 1.43 11.64
CA ILE A 76 1.62 0.73 11.62
C ILE A 76 0.62 1.48 10.75
N PHE A 77 0.01 0.77 9.80
CA PHE A 77 -1.09 1.29 8.99
C PHE A 77 -2.39 1.33 9.81
N LYS A 78 -2.92 2.53 10.03
CA LYS A 78 -4.21 2.76 10.68
C LYS A 78 -5.10 3.55 9.71
N PRO A 79 -6.11 2.92 9.09
CA PRO A 79 -7.05 3.63 8.22
C PRO A 79 -7.98 4.51 9.07
N VAL A 80 -7.50 5.70 9.43
CA VAL A 80 -8.26 6.69 10.21
C VAL A 80 -8.89 7.70 9.27
N ARG A 81 -10.21 7.84 9.32
CA ARG A 81 -10.95 8.86 8.57
C ARG A 81 -11.31 9.99 9.53
N LYS A 82 -11.00 11.23 9.16
CA LYS A 82 -11.37 12.44 9.92
C LYS A 82 -12.35 13.26 9.10
N VAL A 83 -13.51 13.57 9.67
CA VAL A 83 -14.55 14.37 9.01
C VAL A 83 -13.97 15.74 8.65
N GLY A 84 -14.28 16.24 7.44
CA GLY A 84 -13.77 17.53 6.95
C GLY A 84 -12.35 17.51 6.40
N LEU A 85 -11.62 16.39 6.46
CA LEU A 85 -10.30 16.23 5.85
C LEU A 85 -10.34 15.22 4.71
N SER A 86 -9.57 15.49 3.65
CA SER A 86 -9.43 14.55 2.54
C SER A 86 -8.55 13.37 2.96
N GLU A 87 -9.09 12.16 2.86
CA GLU A 87 -8.40 10.90 3.19
C GLU A 87 -7.06 10.74 2.43
N LYS A 88 -6.95 11.34 1.24
CA LYS A 88 -5.73 11.29 0.41
C LYS A 88 -4.55 12.03 1.03
N LEU A 89 -4.81 13.09 1.81
CA LEU A 89 -3.78 13.93 2.42
C LEU A 89 -3.47 13.51 3.87
N LEU A 90 -4.26 12.60 4.44
CA LEU A 90 -4.02 12.08 5.79
C LEU A 90 -2.86 11.08 5.77
N LYS A 91 -2.02 11.14 6.81
CA LYS A 91 -0.97 10.14 7.02
C LYS A 91 -1.61 8.76 7.30
N LYS A 92 -1.20 7.77 6.51
CA LYS A 92 -1.72 6.40 6.55
C LYS A 92 -0.99 5.53 7.57
N TYR A 93 0.31 5.78 7.71
CA TYR A 93 1.19 5.05 8.61
C TYR A 93 1.54 5.93 9.81
N PHE A 94 1.51 5.33 10.99
CA PHE A 94 1.79 5.96 12.27
C PHE A 94 2.95 5.21 12.93
N GLY A 95 3.80 5.90 13.69
CA GLY A 95 4.98 5.31 14.30
C GLY A 95 5.94 6.38 14.85
N PRO A 96 7.00 5.97 15.56
CA PRO A 96 7.46 4.59 15.74
C PRO A 96 6.62 3.76 16.74
N TYR A 97 6.44 2.48 16.43
CA TYR A 97 5.85 1.47 17.32
C TYR A 97 6.90 0.43 17.63
N GLN A 98 6.97 -0.02 18.88
CA GLN A 98 7.82 -1.14 19.28
C GLN A 98 6.99 -2.43 19.33
N VAL A 99 7.51 -3.52 18.77
CA VAL A 99 6.91 -4.85 18.97
C VAL A 99 7.13 -5.29 20.40
N VAL A 100 6.05 -5.54 21.14
CA VAL A 100 6.15 -6.05 22.52
C VAL A 100 6.36 -7.55 22.51
N ARG A 101 5.52 -8.26 21.74
CA ARG A 101 5.58 -9.71 21.61
C ARG A 101 4.90 -10.18 20.33
N LYS A 102 5.29 -11.38 19.91
CA LYS A 102 4.68 -12.14 18.83
C LYS A 102 3.55 -13.01 19.40
N LEU A 103 2.32 -12.79 18.94
CA LEU A 103 1.15 -13.60 19.36
C LEU A 103 0.95 -14.81 18.44
N SER A 104 1.21 -14.61 17.14
CA SER A 104 1.18 -15.65 16.11
C SER A 104 2.25 -15.31 15.06
N GLU A 105 2.42 -16.16 14.05
CA GLU A 105 3.31 -15.88 12.91
C GLU A 105 2.98 -14.58 12.22
N VAL A 106 1.69 -14.24 12.18
CA VAL A 106 1.13 -13.14 11.39
C VAL A 106 0.59 -12.01 12.27
N THR A 107 0.46 -12.23 13.58
CA THR A 107 -0.19 -11.30 14.50
C THR A 107 0.77 -10.91 15.62
N TYR A 108 0.98 -9.61 15.78
CA TYR A 108 1.91 -9.04 16.73
C TYR A 108 1.21 -8.03 17.63
N GLU A 109 1.72 -7.89 18.85
CA GLU A 109 1.32 -6.81 19.75
C GLU A 109 2.31 -5.65 19.61
N GLY A 110 1.82 -4.51 19.10
CA GLY A 110 2.59 -3.29 18.96
C GLY A 110 2.25 -2.30 20.06
N GLN A 111 3.26 -1.58 20.54
CA GLN A 111 3.12 -0.53 21.54
C GLN A 111 3.68 0.78 21.00
N ASP A 112 3.02 1.90 21.29
CA ASP A 112 3.54 3.22 20.93
C ASP A 112 4.95 3.41 21.51
N PHE A 113 5.93 3.73 20.65
CA PHE A 113 7.29 4.03 21.06
C PHE A 113 7.48 5.56 21.03
N ASP A 114 7.43 6.16 22.21
CA ASP A 114 7.78 7.56 22.38
C ASP A 114 8.66 7.65 23.64
N PRO A 115 9.98 7.83 23.48
CA PRO A 115 10.90 7.91 24.61
C PRO A 115 10.71 9.20 25.41
N LEU A 116 10.07 10.23 24.83
CA LEU A 116 9.96 11.55 25.44
C LEU A 116 8.67 11.69 26.26
N THR A 117 7.61 10.95 25.94
CA THR A 117 6.33 11.08 26.65
C THR A 117 6.14 10.05 27.75
N LYS A 118 5.81 10.52 28.96
CA LYS A 118 5.43 9.69 30.12
C LYS A 118 3.98 9.19 30.06
N ARG A 119 3.33 9.26 28.89
CA ARG A 119 1.92 8.86 28.74
C ARG A 119 1.81 7.34 28.85
N ARG A 120 0.62 6.88 29.27
CA ARG A 120 0.30 5.45 29.22
C ARG A 120 0.43 4.98 27.78
N LYS A 121 1.35 4.05 27.56
CA LYS A 121 1.60 3.45 26.25
C LYS A 121 0.43 2.52 25.91
N ILE A 122 -0.28 2.81 24.82
CA ILE A 122 -1.38 1.99 24.32
C ILE A 122 -0.79 0.79 23.57
N LYS A 123 -1.41 -0.37 23.74
CA LYS A 123 -1.04 -1.61 23.06
C LYS A 123 -2.14 -1.99 22.08
N ASP A 124 -1.76 -2.30 20.85
CA ASP A 124 -2.66 -2.70 19.78
C ASP A 124 -2.21 -4.04 19.19
N ILE A 125 -3.18 -4.89 18.85
CA ILE A 125 -2.93 -6.14 18.12
C ILE A 125 -3.01 -5.85 16.62
N VAL A 126 -1.92 -6.14 15.90
CA VAL A 126 -1.75 -5.77 14.49
C VAL A 126 -1.26 -6.96 13.67
N HIS A 127 -1.86 -7.11 12.49
CA HIS A 127 -1.48 -8.09 11.50
C HIS A 127 -0.25 -7.63 10.71
N VAL A 128 0.65 -8.55 10.36
CA VAL A 128 1.96 -8.28 9.74
C VAL A 128 1.88 -7.44 8.46
N VAL A 129 0.83 -7.65 7.65
CA VAL A 129 0.56 -6.86 6.42
C VAL A 129 0.38 -5.36 6.68
N ARG A 130 -0.06 -4.98 7.89
CA ARG A 130 -0.24 -3.59 8.30
C ARG A 130 1.03 -2.99 8.93
N MET A 131 2.07 -3.79 9.10
CA MET A 131 3.32 -3.41 9.73
C MET A 131 4.37 -3.16 8.65
N LYS A 132 5.22 -2.17 8.86
CA LYS A 132 6.35 -1.88 7.99
C LYS A 132 7.58 -1.54 8.84
N PRO A 133 8.77 -2.04 8.51
CA PRO A 133 10.01 -1.68 9.23
C PRO A 133 10.19 -0.16 9.34
N TYR A 134 10.53 0.30 10.54
CA TYR A 134 10.94 1.67 10.81
C TYR A 134 12.46 1.75 10.79
N TYR A 135 13.01 2.69 10.02
CA TYR A 135 14.44 2.98 10.00
C TYR A 135 14.62 4.42 10.47
N ASP A 136 15.44 4.61 11.50
CA ASP A 136 15.78 5.94 11.97
C ASP A 136 16.63 6.65 10.91
N PRO A 137 16.27 7.89 10.52
CA PRO A 137 17.05 8.66 9.55
C PRO A 137 18.48 8.95 10.06
N ASP A 138 18.68 8.99 11.38
CA ASP A 138 20.00 9.22 11.98
C ASP A 138 20.92 7.98 11.89
N MET A 139 20.36 6.77 11.74
CA MET A 139 21.11 5.52 11.60
C MET A 139 21.62 5.26 10.16
N GLN A 140 21.33 6.14 9.20
CA GLN A 140 21.77 5.97 7.80
C GLN A 140 23.17 6.55 7.50
N LYS A 141 23.91 7.05 8.49
CA LYS A 141 25.20 7.72 8.26
C LYS A 141 26.43 6.80 8.19
N ASP A 142 26.30 5.52 8.54
CA ASP A 142 27.48 4.65 8.72
C ASP A 142 27.60 3.50 7.69
N CYS A 143 26.72 3.40 6.69
CA CYS A 143 26.71 2.27 5.74
C CYS A 143 27.45 2.53 4.40
N SER A 144 28.37 3.49 4.32
CA SER A 144 29.14 3.75 3.08
C SER A 144 30.65 3.88 3.28
N GLU A 145 31.25 3.12 4.20
CA GLU A 145 32.70 2.91 4.25
C GLU A 145 33.03 1.44 4.59
N ASP A 146 32.66 0.51 3.72
CA ASP A 146 33.33 -0.79 3.63
C ASP A 146 33.03 -1.44 2.28
N SER A 147 33.54 -0.81 1.22
CA SER A 147 33.81 -1.55 -0.02
C SER A 147 35.20 -2.17 0.12
N PRO A 148 35.37 -3.49 0.03
CA PRO A 148 36.68 -4.11 0.07
C PRO A 148 37.54 -3.57 -1.09
N LYS A 149 38.72 -3.07 -0.73
CA LYS A 149 39.78 -2.62 -1.63
C LYS A 149 40.00 -3.64 -2.74
N ILE A 150 39.65 -3.25 -3.97
CA ILE A 150 40.09 -3.95 -5.18
C ILE A 150 41.62 -3.83 -5.22
N ILE A 151 42.28 -4.99 -5.27
CA ILE A 151 43.72 -5.15 -5.39
C ILE A 151 44.18 -4.35 -6.62
N GLN A 152 45.17 -3.49 -6.40
CA GLN A 152 45.86 -2.74 -7.45
C GLN A 152 46.84 -3.67 -8.14
N ASP A 153 46.47 -4.21 -9.30
CA ASP A 153 47.44 -4.78 -10.22
C ASP A 153 48.24 -3.65 -10.88
N THR A 154 49.54 -3.88 -10.96
CA THR A 154 50.60 -2.95 -11.33
C THR A 154 50.42 -2.42 -12.76
N ASN A 155 50.47 -1.10 -12.93
CA ASN A 155 50.41 -0.41 -14.24
C ASN A 155 51.66 -0.74 -15.10
N PRO A 156 51.64 -0.53 -16.45
CA PRO A 156 51.92 0.83 -16.94
C PRO A 156 51.20 1.29 -18.22
N SER A 157 50.77 2.54 -18.15
CA SER A 157 50.65 3.57 -19.20
C SER A 157 49.80 3.30 -20.45
N ARG A 158 48.90 4.23 -20.80
CA ARG A 158 49.11 5.21 -21.89
C ARG A 158 47.83 6.03 -22.19
N ALA A 159 48.03 7.36 -22.24
CA ALA A 159 47.25 8.42 -22.90
C ALA A 159 45.89 8.88 -22.31
N GLU A 160 45.95 10.05 -21.68
CA GLU A 160 44.91 11.09 -21.65
C GLU A 160 44.48 11.50 -23.09
N PRO A 161 43.22 11.93 -23.31
CA PRO A 161 43.00 13.38 -23.30
C PRO A 161 41.69 13.87 -22.65
N LYS A 162 41.86 14.99 -21.94
CA LYS A 162 40.91 16.00 -21.47
C LYS A 162 39.89 16.46 -22.54
N SER A 163 38.65 16.69 -22.11
CA SER A 163 37.91 17.93 -22.45
C SER A 163 36.72 18.19 -21.52
N THR A 164 36.84 19.28 -20.78
CA THR A 164 35.84 20.20 -20.23
C THR A 164 34.48 20.22 -20.96
N SER A 165 33.37 20.23 -20.21
CA SER A 165 32.25 21.18 -20.41
C SER A 165 31.25 21.13 -19.24
N GLN A 166 30.99 22.31 -18.69
CA GLN A 166 30.05 22.61 -17.61
C GLN A 166 28.60 22.62 -18.14
N GLU A 167 27.61 22.14 -17.38
CA GLU A 167 26.23 22.64 -17.60
C GLU A 167 25.31 22.64 -16.34
N LYS A 168 25.21 23.85 -15.77
CA LYS A 168 24.06 24.60 -15.24
C LYS A 168 22.96 23.89 -14.41
N ARG A 169 22.94 24.29 -13.13
CA ARG A 169 21.86 24.11 -12.16
C ARG A 169 20.72 25.12 -12.43
N MET A 170 19.57 24.66 -12.92
CA MET A 170 18.35 25.47 -12.95
C MET A 170 17.58 25.32 -11.62
N THR A 171 17.35 26.43 -10.91
CA THR A 171 16.42 26.49 -9.77
C THR A 171 15.16 27.23 -10.19
N TYR A 172 14.03 26.53 -10.16
CA TYR A 172 12.71 27.08 -10.48
C TYR A 172 12.09 27.78 -9.25
N THR A 173 11.80 29.07 -9.37
CA THR A 173 10.97 29.83 -8.43
C THR A 173 9.51 29.76 -8.88
N GLY A 174 8.67 29.06 -8.13
CA GLY A 174 7.23 28.97 -8.42
C GLY A 174 6.45 30.26 -8.09
N PRO A 175 5.23 30.43 -8.63
CA PRO A 175 4.48 31.68 -8.51
C PRO A 175 3.78 31.83 -7.16
N THR A 176 3.89 33.03 -6.58
CA THR A 176 3.19 33.51 -5.39
C THR A 176 1.71 33.78 -5.68
N THR A 177 0.79 33.17 -4.94
CA THR A 177 -0.65 33.49 -5.02
C THR A 177 -1.08 34.42 -3.87
N ARG A 178 -1.64 35.57 -4.25
CA ARG A 178 -2.12 36.66 -3.38
C ARG A 178 -3.46 36.29 -2.71
N SER A 179 -3.57 36.49 -1.40
CA SER A 179 -4.78 36.26 -0.61
C SER A 179 -5.89 37.26 -0.97
N ARG A 180 -7.14 36.79 -1.10
CA ARG A 180 -8.34 37.61 -1.28
C ARG A 180 -9.14 37.64 0.04
N ALA A 181 -9.27 38.82 0.63
CA ALA A 181 -10.11 39.08 1.80
C ALA A 181 -11.60 38.94 1.47
N LYS A 182 -12.41 38.51 2.45
CA LYS A 182 -13.87 38.56 2.38
C LYS A 182 -14.40 39.66 3.31
N LEU A 183 -15.26 40.49 2.73
CA LEU A 183 -16.08 41.51 3.37
C LEU A 183 -17.07 40.88 4.36
N ALA A 184 -17.26 41.56 5.49
CA ALA A 184 -18.30 41.29 6.47
C ALA A 184 -19.65 41.85 5.99
N SER A 185 -20.73 41.15 6.35
CA SER A 185 -22.07 41.69 6.51
C SER A 185 -22.75 40.98 7.67
#